data_AF-A0A7C8L1G9-F1
#
_entry.id   AF-A0A7C8L1G9-F1
#
_cell.length_a   1.000
_cell.length_b   1.000
_cell.length_c   1.000
_cell.angle_alpha   90.00
_cell.angle_beta   90.00
_cell.angle_gamma   90.00
#
_symmetry.space_group_name_H-M   'P 1'
#
loop_
_entity.id
_entity.type
_entity.pdbx_description
1 polymer ?
#
loop_
_entity_poly.entity_id
_entity_poly.type
_entity_poly.pdbx_seq_one_letter_code
_entity_poly.pdbx_strand_id
1 'polypeptide(L)' 'MDNKIALHERMEIHEILNFKNLCLTKAATMQGLVGCEQLKSILTKDVSEGKQHVQQLNELLKRDVSL' A
#
# COMPACT_ATOMS: atom_id res chain seq x y z
N MET A 1 -0.96 -24.68 14.52
CA MET A 1 -0.62 -24.27 13.14
C MET A 1 0.22 -23.02 13.31
N ASP A 2 1.53 -23.11 13.13
CA ASP A 2 2.42 -21.96 13.31
C ASP A 2 2.07 -20.89 12.27
N ASN A 3 1.74 -19.69 12.73
CA ASN A 3 1.33 -18.55 11.92
C ASN A 3 2.54 -17.87 11.25
N LYS A 4 3.41 -18.68 10.63
CA LYS A 4 4.60 -18.22 9.91
C LYS A 4 4.25 -18.05 8.43
N ILE A 5 4.69 -16.93 7.87
CA ILE A 5 4.49 -16.61 6.46
C ILE A 5 5.44 -17.51 5.64
N ALA A 6 4.90 -18.27 4.71
CA ALA A 6 5.71 -19.08 3.81
C ALA A 6 6.46 -18.20 2.80
N LEU A 7 7.53 -18.70 2.20
CA LEU A 7 8.35 -17.94 1.25
C LEU A 7 7.53 -17.35 0.07
N HIS A 8 6.56 -18.11 -0.45
CA HIS A 8 5.72 -17.65 -1.56
C HIS A 8 4.76 -16.54 -1.10
N GLU A 9 4.12 -16.68 0.05
CA GLU A 9 3.25 -15.64 0.64
C GLU A 9 4.04 -14.35 0.90
N ARG A 10 5.28 -14.48 1.39
CA ARG A 10 6.17 -13.31 1.57
C ARG A 10 6.44 -12.61 0.24
N MET A 11 6.69 -13.37 -0.83
CA MET A 11 6.93 -12.84 -2.16
C MET A 11 5.67 -12.14 -2.72
N GLU A 12 4.50 -12.75 -2.55
CA GLU A 12 3.22 -12.17 -2.92
C GLU A 12 2.95 -10.86 -2.16
N ILE A 13 3.24 -10.79 -0.86
CA ILE A 13 3.10 -9.55 -0.08
C ILE A 13 4.05 -8.46 -0.61
N HIS A 14 5.29 -8.81 -0.99
CA HIS A 14 6.21 -7.86 -1.61
C HIS A 14 5.69 -7.33 -2.96
N GLU A 15 5.09 -8.20 -3.78
CA GLU A 15 4.49 -7.81 -5.05
C GLU A 15 3.31 -6.85 -4.83
N ILE A 16 2.40 -7.18 -3.92
CA ILE A 16 1.25 -6.34 -3.56
C ILE A 16 1.73 -4.99 -3.00
N LEU A 17 2.76 -4.99 -2.14
CA LEU A 17 3.35 -3.77 -1.60
C LEU A 17 3.90 -2.87 -2.71
N ASN A 18 4.63 -3.44 -3.67
CA ASN A 18 5.18 -2.69 -4.79
C ASN A 18 4.08 -2.10 -5.68
N PHE A 19 3.05 -2.90 -5.98
CA PHE A 19 1.87 -2.46 -6.70
C PHE A 19 1.16 -1.30 -5.99
N LYS A 20 0.94 -1.40 -4.68
CA LYS A 20 0.30 -0.35 -3.87
C LYS A 20 1.14 0.93 -3.83
N ASN A 21 2.46 0.83 -3.74
CA ASN A 21 3.34 2.00 -3.83
C ASN A 21 3.23 2.71 -5.18
N LEU A 22 3.14 1.96 -6.29
CA LEU A 22 2.94 2.53 -7.62
C LEU A 22 1.59 3.26 -7.70
N CYS A 23 0.50 2.64 -7.25
CA CYS A 23 -0.82 3.27 -7.20
C CYS A 23 -0.83 4.53 -6.34
N LEU A 24 -0.27 4.46 -5.12
CA LEU A 24 -0.19 5.58 -4.20
C LEU A 24 0.59 6.75 -4.80
N THR A 25 1.72 6.48 -5.45
CA THR A 25 2.53 7.51 -6.14
C THR A 25 1.73 8.18 -7.25
N LYS A 26 1.00 7.40 -8.06
CA LYS A 26 0.13 7.95 -9.11
C LYS A 26 -0.98 8.82 -8.53
N ALA A 27 -1.68 8.32 -7.51
CA ALA A 27 -2.78 9.04 -6.86
C ALA A 27 -2.29 10.35 -6.22
N ALA A 28 -1.18 10.31 -5.48
CA ALA A 28 -0.59 11.48 -4.85
C ALA A 28 -0.11 12.52 -5.87
N THR A 29 0.49 12.07 -6.98
CA THR A 29 0.90 12.96 -8.06
C THR A 29 -0.32 13.64 -8.69
N MET A 30 -1.37 12.87 -9.02
CA MET A 30 -2.59 13.42 -9.62
C MET A 30 -3.35 14.34 -8.66
N GLN A 31 -3.36 14.03 -7.36
CA GLN A 31 -3.98 14.88 -6.33
C GLN A 31 -3.38 16.30 -6.32
N GLY A 32 -2.07 16.43 -6.58
CA GLY A 32 -1.39 17.72 -6.66
C GLY A 32 -1.63 18.49 -7.97
N LEU A 33 -2.06 17.81 -9.03
CA LEU A 33 -2.25 18.39 -10.37
C LEU A 33 -3.73 18.66 -10.72
N VAL A 34 -4.66 17.99 -10.06
CA VAL A 34 -6.09 18.06 -10.40
C VAL A 34 -6.72 19.41 -9.99
N GLY A 35 -7.45 20.03 -10.92
CA GLY A 35 -8.22 21.27 -10.66
C GLY A 35 -9.67 21.04 -10.23
N CYS A 36 -10.23 19.85 -10.48
CA CYS A 36 -11.60 19.51 -10.07
C CYS A 36 -11.64 19.13 -8.58
N GLU A 37 -12.36 19.93 -7.78
CA GLU A 37 -12.58 19.74 -6.34
C GLU A 37 -13.09 18.33 -5.98
N GLN A 38 -14.12 17.84 -6.71
CA GLN A 38 -14.70 16.53 -6.45
C GLN A 38 -13.67 15.40 -6.68
N LEU A 39 -12.93 15.47 -7.79
CA LEU A 39 -11.90 14.48 -8.09
C LEU A 39 -10.73 14.58 -7.11
N LYS A 40 -10.37 15.79 -6.66
CA LYS A 40 -9.36 16.00 -5.61
C LYS A 40 -9.75 15.33 -4.31
N SER A 41 -11.02 15.41 -3.91
CA SER A 41 -11.52 14.72 -2.71
C SER A 41 -11.39 13.20 -2.83
N ILE A 42 -11.76 12.64 -3.98
CA ILE A 42 -11.61 11.19 -4.26
C ILE A 42 -10.13 10.78 -4.17
N LEU A 43 -9.23 11.52 -4.81
CA LEU A 43 -7.79 11.24 -4.79
C LEU A 43 -7.19 11.42 -3.38
N THR A 44 -7.70 12.37 -2.58
CA THR A 44 -7.27 12.55 -1.19
C THR A 44 -7.62 11.34 -0.34
N LYS A 45 -8.83 10.80 -0.52
CA LYS A 45 -9.25 9.57 0.13
C LYS A 45 -8.36 8.39 -0.29
N ASP A 46 -8.13 8.22 -1.59
CA ASP A 46 -7.30 7.15 -2.14
C ASP A 46 -5.84 7.21 -1.62
N VAL A 47 -5.26 8.40 -1.54
CA VAL A 47 -3.93 8.60 -0.96
C VAL A 47 -3.91 8.24 0.53
N SER A 48 -4.93 8.61 1.29
CA SER A 48 -5.02 8.30 2.72
C SER A 48 -5.12 6.79 2.96
N GLU A 49 -6.06 6.13 2.28
CA GLU A 49 -6.26 4.68 2.37
C GLU A 49 -5.04 3.92 1.85
N GLY A 50 -4.44 4.37 0.74
CA GLY A 50 -3.21 3.81 0.18
C GLY A 50 -2.05 3.81 1.16
N LYS A 51 -1.84 4.90 1.91
CA LYS A 51 -0.82 4.97 2.98
C LYS A 51 -1.08 3.94 4.08
N GLN A 52 -2.33 3.80 4.52
CA GLN A 52 -2.70 2.82 5.53
C GLN A 52 -2.45 1.38 5.06
N HIS A 53 -2.83 1.05 3.82
CA HIS A 53 -2.57 -0.27 3.23
C HIS A 53 -1.07 -0.58 3.13
N VAL A 54 -0.25 0.38 2.68
CA VAL A 54 1.21 0.22 2.61
C VAL A 54 1.81 -0.02 4.00
N GLN A 55 1.32 0.69 5.02
CA GLN A 55 1.76 0.48 6.40
C GLN A 55 1.41 -0.95 6.88
N GLN A 56 0.17 -1.39 6.67
CA GLN A 56 -0.29 -2.73 7.06
C GLN A 56 0.51 -3.85 6.38
N LEU A 57 0.82 -3.71 5.09
CA LEU A 57 1.64 -4.67 4.35
C LEU A 57 3.08 -4.72 4.88
N ASN A 58 3.66 -3.58 5.24
CA ASN A 58 4.98 -3.55 5.89
C ASN A 58 4.96 -4.19 7.29
N GLU A 59 3.89 -4.00 8.05
CA GLU A 59 3.71 -4.66 9.36
C GLU A 59 3.55 -6.18 9.22
N LEU A 60 2.90 -6.65 8.15
CA LEU A 60 2.84 -8.09 7.83
C LEU A 60 4.23 -8.66 7.50
N LEU A 61 5.01 -7.98 6.66
CA LEU A 61 6.37 -8.41 6.31
C LEU A 61 7.35 -8.40 7.50
N LYS A 62 7.12 -7.53 8.49
CA LYS A 62 7.93 -7.46 9.73
C LYS A 62 7.62 -8.60 10.69
N ARG A 63 6.37 -9.08 10.74
CA ARG A 63 5.98 -10.23 11.59
C ARG A 63 6.74 -11.51 11.25
N ASP A 64 7.21 -11.64 10.02
CA ASP A 64 8.03 -12.75 9.54
C ASP A 64 9.48 -12.73 10.04
N VAL A 65 10.01 -11.58 10.51
CA VAL A 65 11.40 -11.43 11.01
C VAL A 65 11.56 -11.97 12.45
N SER A 66 10.83 -13.03 12.79
CA SER A 66 11.08 -13.82 14.00
C SER A 66 12.05 -14.93 13.64
N LEU A 67 13.34 -14.57 13.54
CA LEU A 67 14.48 -15.50 13.61
C LEU A 67 14.87 -15.67 15.08
#